data_AF-A0A960CJT4-F1
#
_entry.id   AF-A0A960CJT4-F1
#
_cell.length_a   1.000
_cell.length_b   1.000
_cell.length_c   1.000
_cell.angle_alpha   90.00
_cell.angle_beta   90.00
_cell.angle_gamma   90.00
#
_symmetry.space_group_name_H-M   'P 1'
#
loop_
_entity.id
_entity.type
_entity.pdbx_description
1 polymer ?
#
loop_
_entity_poly.entity_id
_entity_poly.type
_entity_poly.pdbx_seq_one_letter_code
_entity_poly.pdbx_strand_id
1 'polypeptide(L)'
;MTQQSRTAELADLRDDMVLLEQTMLPYAGKGTVYLNRAATHRRGGAVVTTGDLGFEQSCYIEETGHFNAVEFVISYNQLIYYTLAAAVRDRVCCRNR
;
A
#
# COMPACT_ATOMS: atom_id res chain seq x y z
N MET A 1 22.91 3.92 -9.62
CA MET A 1 21.95 4.46 -8.64
C MET A 1 22.76 5.00 -7.48
N THR A 2 22.95 6.32 -7.40
CA THR A 2 23.87 6.97 -6.44
C THR A 2 23.23 7.10 -5.05
N GLN A 3 24.05 6.99 -4.01
CA GLN A 3 23.66 7.01 -2.60
C GLN A 3 22.84 8.25 -2.19
N GLN A 4 23.01 9.35 -2.92
CA GLN A 4 22.34 10.63 -2.73
C GLN A 4 20.84 10.62 -3.11
N SER A 5 20.42 9.80 -4.07
CA SER A 5 19.01 9.66 -4.45
C SER A 5 18.20 8.90 -3.39
N ARG A 6 18.80 7.91 -2.73
CA ARG A 6 18.14 7.12 -1.68
C ARG A 6 17.84 7.95 -0.44
N THR A 7 18.71 8.88 -0.07
CA THR A 7 18.52 9.76 1.10
C THR A 7 17.37 10.74 0.91
N ALA A 8 17.18 11.25 -0.32
CA ALA A 8 16.06 12.14 -0.64
C ALA A 8 14.71 11.40 -0.66
N GLU A 9 14.67 10.15 -1.16
CA GLU A 9 13.46 9.31 -1.11
C GLU A 9 13.05 8.99 0.34
N LEU A 10 14.02 8.70 1.22
CA LEU A 10 13.76 8.46 2.65
C LEU A 10 13.20 9.69 3.38
N ALA A 11 13.59 10.90 2.98
CA ALA A 11 13.14 12.14 3.59
C ALA A 11 11.69 12.51 3.22
N ASP A 12 11.17 12.01 2.10
CA ASP A 12 9.79 12.23 1.64
C ASP A 12 8.85 11.06 1.99
N LEU A 13 9.33 10.08 2.78
CA LEU A 13 8.50 8.98 3.25
C LEU A 13 7.38 9.51 4.15
N ARG A 14 6.15 9.26 3.72
CA ARG A 14 4.93 9.52 4.47
C ARG A 14 4.22 8.22 4.79
N ASP A 15 4.10 7.98 6.08
CA ASP A 15 3.34 6.88 6.69
C ASP A 15 2.08 7.49 7.30
N ASP A 16 0.93 7.31 6.63
CA ASP A 16 -0.36 7.90 7.01
C ASP A 16 -1.34 6.80 7.40
N MET A 17 -1.29 6.45 8.69
CA MET A 17 -2.10 5.37 9.27
C MET A 17 -3.60 5.64 9.14
N VAL A 18 -4.04 6.90 9.23
CA VAL A 18 -5.46 7.25 9.11
C VAL A 18 -5.95 6.99 7.69
N LEU A 19 -5.17 7.40 6.69
CA LEU A 19 -5.50 7.13 5.29
C LEU A 19 -5.46 5.62 5.00
N LEU A 20 -4.51 4.88 5.58
CA LEU A 20 -4.42 3.43 5.44
C LEU A 20 -5.68 2.74 5.99
N GLU A 21 -6.06 3.04 7.24
CA GLU A 21 -7.26 2.49 7.87
C GLU A 21 -8.52 2.77 7.05
N GLN A 22 -8.69 4.01 6.59
CA GLN A 22 -9.83 4.40 5.74
C GLN A 22 -9.85 3.63 4.42
N THR A 23 -8.70 3.47 3.77
CA THR A 23 -8.59 2.74 2.49
C THR A 23 -8.88 1.25 2.68
N MET A 24 -8.55 0.69 3.85
CA MET A 24 -8.73 -0.73 4.15
C MET A 24 -10.13 -1.09 4.65
N LEU A 25 -11.02 -0.13 4.89
CA LEU A 25 -12.40 -0.38 5.37
C LEU A 25 -13.15 -1.48 4.59
N PRO A 26 -13.09 -1.56 3.24
CA PRO A 26 -13.76 -2.63 2.50
C PRO A 26 -13.24 -4.05 2.80
N TYR A 27 -11.99 -4.17 3.25
CA TYR A 27 -11.33 -5.43 3.61
C TYR A 27 -11.47 -5.76 5.10
N ALA A 28 -11.55 -4.72 5.95
CA ALA A 28 -11.63 -4.83 7.41
C ALA A 28 -12.83 -5.65 7.87
N GLY A 29 -14.01 -5.40 7.30
CA GLY A 29 -15.24 -6.13 7.66
C GLY A 29 -15.21 -7.63 7.36
N LYS A 30 -14.24 -8.09 6.56
CA LYS A 30 -14.05 -9.51 6.21
C LYS A 30 -12.82 -10.14 6.88
N GLY A 31 -12.09 -9.39 7.72
CA GLY A 31 -10.82 -9.85 8.29
C GLY A 31 -9.75 -10.11 7.23
N THR A 32 -9.79 -9.37 6.12
CA THR A 32 -8.90 -9.59 4.96
C THR A 32 -7.88 -8.47 4.78
N VAL A 33 -7.59 -7.70 5.83
CA VAL A 33 -6.55 -6.66 5.77
C VAL A 33 -5.20 -7.36 5.90
N TYR A 34 -4.44 -7.39 4.81
CA TYR A 34 -3.11 -7.99 4.75
C TYR A 34 -2.01 -6.93 4.74
N LEU A 35 -2.32 -5.69 4.38
CA LEU A 35 -1.40 -4.56 4.42
C LEU A 35 -1.37 -3.92 5.80
N ASN A 36 -0.36 -4.28 6.59
CA ASN A 36 -0.21 -3.82 7.99
C ASN A 36 0.35 -2.41 8.09
N ARG A 37 1.25 -2.07 7.16
CA ARG A 37 1.92 -0.76 7.12
C ARG A 37 2.17 -0.37 5.68
N ALA A 38 2.08 0.92 5.38
CA ALA A 38 2.44 1.42 4.06
C ALA A 38 2.98 2.85 4.12
N ALA A 39 4.13 3.06 3.49
CA ALA A 39 4.76 4.37 3.35
C ALA A 39 4.84 4.76 1.87
N THR A 40 4.55 6.02 1.59
CA THR A 40 4.57 6.60 0.25
C THR A 40 5.67 7.65 0.14
N HIS A 41 6.27 7.79 -1.03
CA HIS A 41 7.14 8.92 -1.37
C HIS A 41 6.93 9.31 -2.83
N ARG A 42 7.27 10.55 -3.18
CA ARG A 42 7.28 11.00 -4.57
C ARG A 42 8.57 10.60 -5.26
N ARG A 43 8.43 10.13 -6.49
CA ARG A 43 9.55 9.91 -7.40
C ARG A 43 9.26 10.57 -8.74
N GLY A 44 9.67 11.83 -8.88
CA GLY A 44 9.34 12.66 -10.03
C GLY A 44 7.84 12.91 -10.14
N GLY A 45 7.23 12.48 -11.26
CA GLY A 45 5.78 12.57 -11.50
C GLY A 45 4.96 11.41 -10.94
N ALA A 46 5.57 10.47 -10.23
CA ALA A 46 4.90 9.29 -9.69
C ALA A 46 4.86 9.28 -8.15
N VAL A 47 3.88 8.55 -7.60
CA VAL A 47 3.88 8.11 -6.20
C VAL A 47 4.35 6.68 -6.17
N VAL A 48 5.30 6.40 -5.27
CA VAL A 48 5.81 5.06 -5.01
C VAL A 48 5.47 4.69 -3.58
N THR A 49 4.96 3.48 -3.40
CA THR A 49 4.55 2.96 -2.09
C THR A 49 5.28 1.67 -1.81
N THR A 50 5.74 1.55 -0.57
CA THR A 50 6.25 0.30 0.01
C THR A 50 5.38 -0.06 1.20
N GLY A 51 5.09 -1.35 1.40
CA GLY A 51 4.30 -1.78 2.52
C GLY A 51 4.72 -3.14 3.06
N ASP A 52 4.39 -3.35 4.33
CA ASP A 52 4.63 -4.58 5.05
C ASP A 52 3.33 -5.39 5.07
N LEU A 53 3.41 -6.63 4.60
CA LEU A 53 2.28 -7.55 4.54
C LEU A 53 2.31 -8.53 5.71
N GLY A 54 1.13 -8.94 6.19
CA GLY A 54 0.97 -10.00 7.17
C GLY A 54 -0.27 -10.84 6.88
N PHE A 55 -0.18 -12.13 7.21
CA PHE A 55 -1.22 -13.12 6.95
C PHE A 55 -1.34 -14.01 8.19
N GLU A 56 -2.53 -14.07 8.78
CA GLU A 56 -2.82 -15.03 9.85
C GLU A 56 -3.35 -16.35 9.26
N GLN A 57 -4.30 -16.26 8.33
CA GLN A 57 -4.87 -17.40 7.62
C GLN A 57 -5.42 -16.98 6.25
N SER A 58 -5.45 -17.91 5.29
CA SER A 58 -6.13 -17.72 4.01
C SER A 58 -7.65 -17.56 4.21
N CYS A 59 -8.26 -16.54 3.60
CA CYS A 59 -9.68 -16.24 3.82
C CYS A 59 -10.66 -17.07 2.97
N TYR A 60 -10.16 -17.92 2.07
CA TYR A 60 -10.96 -18.57 1.02
C TYR A 60 -10.66 -20.07 0.85
N ILE A 61 -9.65 -20.58 1.54
CA ILE A 61 -9.22 -21.98 1.47
C ILE A 61 -8.55 -22.36 2.79
N GLU A 62 -8.57 -23.64 3.12
CA GLU A 62 -7.75 -24.18 4.21
C GLU A 62 -6.25 -23.98 3.93
N GLU A 63 -5.44 -23.99 4.99
CA GLU A 63 -4.03 -23.64 4.92
C GLU A 63 -3.26 -24.43 3.86
N THR A 64 -2.67 -23.69 2.93
CA THR A 64 -1.81 -24.23 1.85
C THR A 64 -0.34 -24.32 2.27
N GLY A 65 0.04 -23.62 3.35
CA GLY A 65 1.42 -23.54 3.86
C GLY A 65 2.35 -22.61 3.08
N HIS A 66 1.85 -21.86 2.09
CA HIS A 66 2.63 -20.88 1.34
C HIS A 66 1.79 -19.68 0.91
N PHE A 67 2.47 -18.65 0.38
CA PHE A 67 1.80 -17.48 -0.19
C PHE A 67 1.14 -17.80 -1.53
N ASN A 68 -0.17 -17.55 -1.63
CA ASN A 68 -0.96 -17.88 -2.79
C ASN A 68 -1.07 -16.74 -3.79
N ALA A 69 -1.35 -17.09 -5.05
CA ALA A 69 -1.62 -16.11 -6.10
C ALA A 69 -2.82 -15.20 -5.76
N VAL A 70 -3.86 -15.74 -5.11
CA VAL A 70 -5.03 -14.94 -4.69
C VAL A 70 -4.64 -13.93 -3.62
N GLU A 71 -3.82 -14.34 -2.65
CA GLU A 71 -3.33 -13.46 -1.58
C GLU A 71 -2.44 -12.36 -2.16
N PHE A 72 -1.59 -12.69 -3.14
CA PHE A 72 -0.83 -11.69 -3.90
C PHE A 72 -1.74 -10.63 -4.54
N VAL A 73 -2.81 -11.04 -5.20
CA VAL A 73 -3.74 -10.10 -5.83
C VAL A 73 -4.46 -9.25 -4.79
N ILE A 74 -4.89 -9.84 -3.66
CA ILE A 74 -5.53 -9.08 -2.57
C ILE A 74 -4.56 -8.05 -1.99
N SER A 75 -3.33 -8.45 -1.66
CA SER A 75 -2.31 -7.56 -1.13
C SER A 75 -1.92 -6.46 -2.13
N TYR A 76 -1.78 -6.79 -3.41
CA TYR A 76 -1.51 -5.82 -4.45
C TYR A 76 -2.64 -4.79 -4.57
N ASN A 77 -3.89 -5.26 -4.53
CA ASN A 77 -5.07 -4.39 -4.58
C ASN A 77 -5.08 -3.41 -3.38
N GLN A 78 -4.79 -3.90 -2.18
CA GLN A 78 -4.69 -3.05 -0.99
C GLN A 78 -3.59 -1.99 -1.12
N LEU A 79 -2.40 -2.41 -1.56
CA LEU A 79 -1.26 -1.51 -1.76
C LEU A 79 -1.54 -0.44 -2.82
N ILE A 80 -2.15 -0.82 -3.95
CA ILE A 80 -2.46 0.13 -5.03
C ILE A 80 -3.59 1.08 -4.64
N TYR A 81 -4.61 0.63 -3.90
CA TYR A 81 -5.65 1.53 -3.40
C TYR A 81 -5.07 2.58 -2.44
N TYR A 82 -4.17 2.19 -1.53
CA TYR A 82 -3.51 3.15 -0.65
C TYR A 82 -2.61 4.12 -1.43
N THR A 83 -1.88 3.61 -2.43
CA THR A 83 -1.05 4.44 -3.32
C THR A 83 -1.88 5.49 -4.06
N LEU A 84 -3.04 5.10 -4.59
CA LEU A 84 -3.95 6.01 -5.28
C LEU A 84 -4.56 7.04 -4.33
N ALA A 85 -4.96 6.62 -3.13
CA ALA A 85 -5.45 7.52 -2.09
C ALA A 85 -4.40 8.59 -1.73
N ALA A 86 -3.14 8.18 -1.55
CA ALA A 86 -2.01 9.09 -1.30
C ALA A 86 -1.76 10.02 -2.49
N ALA A 87 -1.84 9.52 -3.73
CA ALA A 87 -1.68 10.33 -4.93
C ALA A 87 -2.77 11.40 -5.07
N VAL A 88 -4.01 11.10 -4.68
CA VAL A 88 -5.13 12.07 -4.64
C VAL A 88 -4.92 13.09 -3.52
N ARG A 89 -4.61 12.64 -2.29
CA ARG A 89 -4.31 13.52 -1.14
C ARG A 89 -3.22 14.54 -1.49
N ASP A 90 -2.15 14.07 -2.12
CA ASP A 90 -0.99 14.88 -2.47
C ASP A 90 -1.14 15.61 -3.81
N ARG A 91 -2.26 15.45 -4.53
CA ARG A 91 -2.56 16.08 -5.83
C ARG A 91 -1.52 15.75 -6.91
N VAL A 92 -1.00 14.53 -6.90
CA VAL A 92 -0.04 14.00 -7.90
C VAL A 92 -0.79 13.54 -9.14
N CYS A 93 -1.92 12.84 -8.96
CA CYS A 93 -2.86 12.48 -10.01
C CYS A 93 -4.14 13.31 -9.87
N CYS A 94 -4.94 13.37 -10.94
CA CYS A 94 -6.26 14.02 -10.92
C CYS A 94 -6.24 15.52 -10.55
N ARG A 95 -5.29 16.28 -11.11
CA ARG A 95 -5.32 17.75 -11.07
C ARG A 95 -6.57 18.19 -11.83
N ASN A 96 -7.56 18.77 -11.14
CA ASN A 96 -8.74 19.35 -11.78
C ASN A 96 -8.26 20.26 -12.92
N ARG A 97 -8.68 19.94 -14.15
CA ARG A 97 -8.69 20.91 -15.24
C ARG A 97 -9.80 21.92 -15.00
#